data_AF-R5BK64-F1
#
_entry.id   AF-R5BK64-F1
#
_cell.length_a   1.000
_cell.length_b   1.000
_cell.length_c   1.000
_cell.angle_alpha   90.00
_cell.angle_beta   90.00
_cell.angle_gamma   90.00
#
_symmetry.space_group_name_H-M   'P 1'
#
loop_
_entity.id
_entity.type
_entity.pdbx_description
1 polymer ?
#
loop_
_entity_poly.entity_id
_entity_poly.type
_entity_poly.pdbx_seq_one_letter_code
_entity_poly.pdbx_strand_id
1 'polypeptide(L)'
;MRYYKEAPIYPNSYDPYYLSPNQRVLEIINVPIFQNKLDVSNYELNATYNKLLGIDYRKDVLGWKPVPKSRSIGDSDAGFYMEYDSGDYSYSQNKLTIYTVDGKKRTILESELLIVEEDSHIELVRASDLIEEHEGKRIQLASDLESYFTPFIEKSVSKDSSIEEEIRRQFVPEIGEIAIKSKEELWRLLLEWKVLQFGEERVYEDVINQAGITLKMSAFKNWYNFDYHMILPRDRQSMDSVLKYVGFETYGTYYIIMRRKKIRRKNKTRSQNSLLDNLLSEIFKYNENETNYKEMERNIPDSLDLIGIDSEEYLQMVMDDVLSQLNLKEVKLIKRYGE
;
A
#
# COMPACT_ATOMS: atom_id res chain seq x y z
N MET A 1 -49.14 20.49 -24.62
CA MET A 1 -48.53 21.78 -24.22
C MET A 1 -48.50 21.87 -22.70
N ARG A 2 -47.33 21.65 -22.08
CA ARG A 2 -47.03 22.11 -20.72
C ARG A 2 -45.88 23.09 -20.85
N TYR A 3 -46.10 24.32 -20.37
CA TYR A 3 -45.13 25.40 -20.44
C TYR A 3 -43.95 25.15 -19.50
N TYR A 4 -42.77 25.49 -20.01
CA TYR A 4 -41.41 25.35 -19.47
C TYR A 4 -41.19 26.02 -18.10
N LYS A 5 -40.14 25.57 -17.39
CA LYS A 5 -39.13 26.51 -16.87
C LYS A 5 -37.75 25.97 -17.18
N GLU A 6 -36.97 26.77 -17.90
CA GLU A 6 -35.54 26.55 -18.14
C GLU A 6 -34.83 26.36 -16.80
N ALA A 7 -34.24 25.18 -16.60
CA ALA A 7 -33.39 24.94 -15.45
C ALA A 7 -32.06 25.67 -15.66
N PRO A 8 -31.54 26.41 -14.67
CA PRO A 8 -30.22 27.01 -14.79
C PRO A 8 -29.17 25.89 -14.85
N ILE A 9 -28.54 25.71 -16.01
CA ILE A 9 -27.41 24.81 -16.22
C ILE A 9 -26.14 25.54 -15.75
N TYR A 10 -25.45 24.98 -14.76
CA TYR A 10 -24.14 25.48 -14.31
C TYR A 10 -23.01 24.68 -14.98
N PRO A 11 -21.83 25.28 -15.25
CA PRO A 11 -20.91 24.79 -16.29
C PRO A 11 -20.13 23.51 -15.97
N ASN A 12 -20.24 22.93 -14.76
CA ASN A 12 -19.37 21.85 -14.30
C ASN A 12 -20.09 20.63 -13.67
N SER A 13 -21.40 20.48 -13.87
CA SER A 13 -22.11 19.25 -13.46
C SER A 13 -22.63 18.54 -14.71
N TYR A 14 -22.12 17.34 -14.99
CA TYR A 14 -22.55 16.52 -16.12
C TYR A 14 -23.99 15.96 -15.97
N ASP A 15 -24.65 16.19 -14.83
CA ASP A 15 -26.06 15.84 -14.61
C ASP A 15 -26.88 17.03 -14.06
N PRO A 16 -28.07 17.33 -14.62
CA PRO A 16 -28.96 18.37 -14.11
C PRO A 16 -29.72 17.89 -12.86
N TYR A 17 -29.52 18.59 -11.73
CA TYR A 17 -30.30 18.38 -10.51
C TYR A 17 -31.61 19.16 -10.55
N TYR A 18 -32.74 18.49 -10.30
CA TYR A 18 -34.05 19.13 -10.18
C TYR A 18 -34.27 19.63 -8.74
N LEU A 19 -34.35 20.95 -8.58
CA LEU A 19 -34.61 21.60 -7.28
C LEU A 19 -36.09 21.91 -7.11
N SER A 20 -36.61 21.68 -5.90
CA SER A 20 -37.92 22.23 -5.53
C SER A 20 -37.84 23.75 -5.29
N PRO A 21 -38.94 24.51 -5.41
CA PRO A 21 -38.95 25.98 -5.38
C PRO A 21 -38.33 26.65 -4.15
N ASN A 22 -38.13 25.92 -3.05
CA ASN A 22 -37.58 26.41 -1.79
C ASN A 22 -36.23 25.77 -1.41
N GLN A 23 -35.62 24.97 -2.28
CA GLN A 23 -34.31 24.35 -2.01
C GLN A 23 -33.18 25.18 -2.59
N ARG A 24 -32.16 25.49 -1.77
CA ARG A 24 -30.93 26.14 -2.23
C ARG A 24 -29.85 25.08 -2.48
N VAL A 25 -29.18 25.11 -3.64
CA VAL A 25 -28.14 24.13 -4.01
C VAL A 25 -27.00 24.07 -3.00
N LEU A 26 -26.62 25.22 -2.44
CA LEU A 26 -25.60 25.30 -1.38
C LEU A 26 -25.99 24.53 -0.11
N GLU A 27 -27.29 24.33 0.17
CA GLU A 27 -27.73 23.51 1.31
C GLU A 27 -27.61 22.02 0.98
N ILE A 28 -27.87 21.60 -0.26
CA ILE A 28 -27.76 20.18 -0.67
C ILE A 28 -26.31 19.69 -0.66
N ILE A 29 -25.36 20.53 -1.09
CA ILE A 29 -23.93 20.17 -1.11
C ILE A 29 -23.33 20.21 0.31
N ASN A 30 -23.84 21.07 1.20
CA ASN A 30 -23.24 21.28 2.53
C ASN A 30 -23.86 20.46 3.67
N VAL A 31 -25.13 20.03 3.57
CA VAL A 31 -25.79 19.27 4.64
C VAL A 31 -25.08 17.94 4.98
N PRO A 32 -24.62 17.12 4.01
CA PRO A 32 -23.92 15.87 4.33
C PRO A 32 -22.53 16.10 4.94
N ILE A 33 -21.84 17.17 4.53
CA ILE A 33 -20.43 17.41 4.86
C ILE A 33 -20.27 18.04 6.26
N PHE A 34 -21.21 18.91 6.66
CA PHE A 34 -21.11 19.66 7.91
C PHE A 34 -21.90 19.05 9.08
N GLN A 35 -23.03 18.38 8.86
CA GLN A 35 -23.81 17.80 9.97
C GLN A 35 -23.03 16.72 10.72
N ASN A 36 -22.35 15.81 10.01
CA ASN A 36 -21.59 14.74 10.66
C ASN A 36 -20.35 15.24 11.41
N LYS A 37 -19.61 16.23 10.87
CA LYS A 37 -18.46 16.81 11.58
C LYS A 37 -18.88 17.59 12.82
N LEU A 38 -19.95 18.39 12.74
CA LEU A 38 -20.47 19.10 13.91
C LEU A 38 -20.98 18.13 14.97
N ASP A 39 -21.68 17.07 14.58
CA ASP A 39 -22.26 16.11 15.51
C ASP A 39 -21.19 15.26 16.22
N VAL A 40 -20.14 14.81 15.51
CA VAL A 40 -19.01 14.07 16.10
C VAL A 40 -18.17 14.98 16.99
N SER A 41 -17.82 16.19 16.53
CA SER A 41 -17.08 17.14 17.37
C SER A 41 -17.89 17.57 18.60
N ASN A 42 -19.21 17.76 18.47
CA ASN A 42 -20.08 18.02 19.63
C ASN A 42 -20.16 16.81 20.56
N TYR A 43 -20.17 15.59 20.03
CA TYR A 43 -20.13 14.37 20.84
C TYR A 43 -18.83 14.26 21.64
N GLU A 44 -17.68 14.42 20.99
CA GLU A 44 -16.36 14.35 21.64
C GLU A 44 -16.16 15.48 22.66
N LEU A 45 -16.62 16.69 22.32
CA LEU A 45 -16.57 17.85 23.22
C LEU A 45 -17.48 17.64 24.43
N ASN A 46 -18.70 17.13 24.25
CA ASN A 46 -19.60 16.80 25.37
C ASN A 46 -19.08 15.62 26.20
N ALA A 47 -18.47 14.61 25.58
CA ALA A 47 -17.87 13.48 26.27
C ALA A 47 -16.66 13.93 27.12
N THR A 48 -15.84 14.82 26.60
CA THR A 48 -14.68 15.39 27.30
C THR A 48 -15.12 16.34 28.40
N TYR A 49 -16.10 17.21 28.13
CA TYR A 49 -16.71 18.10 29.12
C TYR A 49 -17.33 17.28 30.28
N ASN A 50 -18.07 16.22 29.99
CA ASN A 50 -18.64 15.34 31.01
C ASN A 50 -17.60 14.57 31.82
N LYS A 51 -16.45 14.18 31.22
CA LYS A 51 -15.31 13.59 31.96
C LYS A 51 -14.67 14.59 32.93
N LEU A 52 -14.54 15.85 32.53
CA LEU A 52 -13.98 16.93 33.36
C LEU A 52 -14.91 17.35 34.52
N LEU A 53 -16.20 17.02 34.43
CA LEU A 53 -17.22 17.34 35.42
C LEU A 53 -17.46 16.25 36.48
N GLY A 54 -16.59 15.23 36.56
CA GLY A 54 -16.73 14.03 37.42
C GLY A 54 -16.58 14.25 38.93
N ILE A 55 -17.28 15.22 39.52
CA ILE A 55 -17.46 15.36 40.97
C ILE A 55 -18.95 15.54 41.25
N ASP A 56 -19.48 14.78 42.22
CA ASP A 56 -20.91 14.62 42.51
C ASP A 56 -21.69 15.95 42.63
N TYR A 57 -21.05 17.00 43.14
CA TYR A 57 -21.64 18.35 43.25
C TYR A 57 -22.14 18.93 41.92
N ARG A 58 -21.51 18.58 40.79
CA ARG A 58 -21.85 19.15 39.47
C ARG A 58 -22.96 18.38 38.76
N LYS A 59 -23.28 17.14 39.16
CA LYS A 59 -24.45 16.39 38.65
C LYS A 59 -25.76 17.08 39.00
N ASP A 60 -25.86 17.55 40.24
CA ASP A 60 -27.12 18.04 40.81
C ASP A 60 -27.43 19.50 40.45
N VAL A 61 -26.42 20.31 40.14
CA VAL A 61 -26.59 21.76 39.90
C VAL A 61 -26.45 22.17 38.43
N LEU A 62 -25.59 21.50 37.64
CA LEU A 62 -25.23 21.95 36.28
C LEU A 62 -25.89 21.12 35.16
N GLY A 63 -26.87 20.27 35.49
CA GLY A 63 -27.68 19.55 34.50
C GLY A 63 -26.86 18.52 33.72
N TRP A 64 -26.16 17.63 34.45
CA TRP A 64 -25.47 16.50 33.83
C TRP A 64 -26.45 15.65 33.03
N LYS A 65 -26.15 15.41 31.75
CA LYS A 65 -26.90 14.50 30.89
C LYS A 65 -26.03 13.30 30.53
N PRO A 66 -26.60 12.07 30.50
CA PRO A 66 -25.87 10.91 30.03
C PRO A 66 -25.37 11.17 28.61
N VAL A 67 -24.10 10.87 28.36
CA VAL A 67 -23.52 10.89 27.02
C VAL A 67 -24.42 10.01 26.14
N PRO A 68 -24.97 10.51 25.01
CA PRO A 68 -25.75 9.70 24.11
C PRO A 68 -24.96 8.43 23.77
N LYS A 69 -25.60 7.28 23.56
CA LYS A 69 -24.88 6.12 23.00
C LYS A 69 -24.17 6.59 21.73
N SER A 70 -22.86 6.33 21.61
CA SER A 70 -22.14 6.64 20.37
C SER A 70 -22.97 6.11 19.21
N ARG A 71 -23.29 6.96 18.23
CA ARG A 71 -23.75 6.41 16.96
C ARG A 71 -22.67 5.42 16.51
N SER A 72 -23.04 4.16 16.33
CA SER A 72 -22.27 3.31 15.44
C SER A 72 -22.22 4.07 14.12
N ILE A 73 -21.02 4.45 13.70
CA ILE A 73 -20.78 5.03 12.38
C ILE A 73 -21.43 4.04 11.42
N GLY A 74 -22.59 4.39 10.88
CA GLY A 74 -23.21 3.61 9.82
C GLY A 74 -22.35 3.77 8.57
N ASP A 75 -22.32 2.77 7.71
CA ASP A 75 -21.48 2.71 6.51
C ASP A 75 -21.57 3.94 5.58
N SER A 76 -22.56 4.82 5.75
CA SER A 76 -22.67 6.09 5.04
C SER A 76 -21.72 7.19 5.53
N ASP A 77 -21.18 7.08 6.75
CA ASP A 77 -20.36 8.12 7.39
C ASP A 77 -18.85 7.81 7.35
N ALA A 78 -18.47 6.61 6.92
CA ALA A 78 -17.08 6.21 6.72
C ALA A 78 -16.42 6.87 5.49
N GLY A 79 -17.21 7.49 4.60
CA GLY A 79 -16.75 8.01 3.31
C GLY A 79 -15.89 9.29 3.35
N PHE A 80 -15.73 9.97 4.50
CA PHE A 80 -15.09 11.29 4.55
C PHE A 80 -13.75 11.37 5.32
N TYR A 81 -13.30 10.30 5.95
CA TYR A 81 -11.97 10.23 6.59
C TYR A 81 -10.94 9.40 5.82
N MET A 82 -11.32 8.82 4.67
CA MET A 82 -10.44 8.02 3.84
C MET A 82 -10.14 8.78 2.53
N GLU A 83 -9.25 9.76 2.60
CA GLU A 83 -8.51 10.16 1.40
C GLU A 83 -7.65 8.96 0.98
N TYR A 84 -8.05 8.33 -0.13
CA TYR A 84 -7.27 7.36 -0.90
C TYR A 84 -6.87 6.05 -0.21
N ASP A 85 -7.87 5.31 0.29
CA ASP A 85 -7.84 3.85 0.23
C ASP A 85 -9.05 3.39 -0.58
N SER A 86 -8.96 3.56 -1.90
CA SER A 86 -9.88 2.97 -2.86
C SER A 86 -9.66 1.45 -2.86
N GLY A 87 -10.25 0.75 -1.89
CA GLY A 87 -10.08 -0.70 -1.74
C GLY A 87 -11.19 -1.42 -0.99
N ASP A 88 -12.00 -0.72 -0.19
CA ASP A 88 -13.10 -1.33 0.55
C ASP A 88 -14.43 -1.17 -0.22
N TYR A 89 -14.47 -1.74 -1.43
CA TYR A 89 -15.74 -2.26 -1.90
C TYR A 89 -16.07 -3.43 -0.98
N SER A 90 -17.29 -3.43 -0.44
CA SER A 90 -17.93 -4.59 0.15
C SER A 90 -18.05 -5.67 -0.93
N TYR A 91 -16.95 -6.35 -1.25
CA TYR A 91 -17.01 -7.64 -1.92
C TYR A 91 -17.80 -8.51 -0.96
N SER A 92 -19.04 -8.82 -1.33
CA SER A 92 -19.70 -10.00 -0.81
C SER A 92 -18.66 -11.10 -0.74
N GLN A 93 -18.48 -11.72 0.43
CA GLN A 93 -17.59 -12.88 0.60
C GLN A 93 -18.19 -14.09 -0.12
N ASN A 94 -18.43 -13.95 -1.42
CA ASN A 94 -18.88 -15.01 -2.28
C ASN A 94 -17.73 -16.00 -2.33
N LYS A 95 -18.06 -17.23 -1.93
CA LYS A 95 -17.11 -18.32 -1.89
C LYS A 95 -17.41 -19.24 -3.04
N LEU A 96 -16.36 -19.81 -3.60
CA LEU A 96 -16.45 -20.92 -4.55
C LEU A 96 -16.00 -22.19 -3.86
N THR A 97 -16.60 -23.31 -4.23
CA THR A 97 -16.12 -24.64 -3.88
C THR A 97 -15.60 -25.31 -5.13
N ILE A 98 -14.30 -25.60 -5.12
CA ILE A 98 -13.61 -26.34 -6.17
C ILE A 98 -13.61 -27.80 -5.76
N TYR A 99 -14.03 -28.66 -6.69
CA TYR A 99 -13.89 -30.10 -6.63
C TYR A 99 -12.86 -30.54 -7.66
N THR A 100 -11.83 -31.24 -7.23
CA THR A 100 -10.80 -31.79 -8.09
C THR A 100 -11.07 -33.26 -8.41
N VAL A 101 -10.52 -33.77 -9.50
CA VAL A 101 -10.72 -35.17 -9.95
C VAL A 101 -10.19 -36.17 -8.92
N ASP A 102 -9.16 -35.81 -8.16
CA ASP A 102 -8.63 -36.60 -7.03
C ASP A 102 -9.56 -36.69 -5.81
N GLY A 103 -10.76 -36.09 -5.89
CA GLY A 103 -11.80 -36.16 -4.86
C GLY A 103 -11.62 -35.15 -3.72
N LYS A 104 -10.61 -34.27 -3.80
CA LYS A 104 -10.46 -33.19 -2.83
C LYS A 104 -11.47 -32.07 -3.11
N LYS A 105 -11.82 -31.35 -2.04
CA LYS A 105 -12.65 -30.15 -2.11
C LYS A 105 -11.96 -29.01 -1.37
N ARG A 106 -12.02 -27.80 -1.93
CA ARG A 106 -11.49 -26.58 -1.29
C ARG A 106 -12.48 -25.44 -1.48
N THR A 107 -12.72 -24.69 -0.41
CA THR A 107 -13.54 -23.47 -0.45
C THR A 107 -12.61 -22.26 -0.47
N ILE A 108 -12.80 -21.40 -1.45
CA ILE A 108 -11.98 -20.20 -1.70
C ILE A 108 -12.88 -18.98 -1.94
N LEU A 109 -12.33 -17.76 -1.89
CA LEU A 109 -13.07 -16.56 -2.28
C LEU A 109 -13.14 -16.42 -3.81
N GLU A 110 -14.22 -15.85 -4.35
CA GLU A 110 -14.32 -15.53 -5.79
C GLU A 110 -13.19 -14.61 -6.27
N SER A 111 -12.67 -13.76 -5.39
CA SER A 111 -11.59 -12.82 -5.67
C SER A 111 -10.19 -13.42 -5.61
N GLU A 112 -10.04 -14.69 -5.19
CA GLU A 112 -8.72 -15.33 -5.15
C GLU A 112 -8.20 -15.62 -6.56
N LEU A 113 -6.87 -15.54 -6.69
CA LEU A 113 -6.16 -15.84 -7.93
C LEU A 113 -5.76 -17.32 -7.97
N LEU A 114 -6.01 -17.93 -9.12
CA LEU A 114 -5.67 -19.30 -9.46
C LEU A 114 -4.63 -19.29 -10.57
N ILE A 115 -3.66 -20.19 -10.44
CA ILE A 115 -2.77 -20.57 -11.54
C ILE A 115 -3.53 -21.63 -12.33
N VAL A 116 -3.68 -21.41 -13.63
CA VAL A 116 -4.45 -22.24 -14.53
C VAL A 116 -3.55 -22.72 -15.65
N GLU A 117 -3.61 -24.01 -15.94
CA GLU A 117 -2.97 -24.61 -17.12
C GLU A 117 -4.05 -25.08 -18.10
N GLU A 118 -3.97 -24.55 -19.33
CA GLU A 118 -4.80 -24.90 -20.49
C GLU A 118 -3.89 -25.02 -21.72
N ASP A 119 -3.94 -26.15 -22.44
CA ASP A 119 -3.12 -26.38 -23.64
C ASP A 119 -1.60 -26.08 -23.50
N SER A 120 -1.03 -26.36 -22.32
CA SER A 120 0.38 -26.06 -21.95
C SER A 120 0.72 -24.58 -21.79
N HIS A 121 -0.27 -23.68 -21.83
CA HIS A 121 -0.19 -22.29 -21.41
C HIS A 121 -0.50 -22.19 -19.91
N ILE A 122 0.25 -21.37 -19.17
CA ILE A 122 0.03 -21.17 -17.74
C ILE A 122 -0.26 -19.69 -17.48
N GLU A 123 -1.36 -19.40 -16.82
CA GLU A 123 -1.73 -18.03 -16.51
C GLU A 123 -2.33 -17.86 -15.10
N LEU A 124 -2.44 -16.61 -14.67
CA LEU A 124 -3.08 -16.19 -13.43
C LEU A 124 -4.46 -15.62 -13.72
N VAL A 125 -5.49 -16.30 -13.20
CA VAL A 125 -6.90 -15.97 -13.46
C VAL A 125 -7.66 -15.86 -12.14
N ARG A 126 -8.71 -15.03 -12.09
CA ARG A 126 -9.57 -14.99 -10.90
C ARG A 126 -10.47 -16.20 -10.85
N ALA A 127 -10.73 -16.70 -9.64
CA ALA A 127 -11.58 -17.85 -9.46
C ALA A 127 -13.01 -17.64 -10.00
N SER A 128 -13.51 -16.40 -9.98
CA SER A 128 -14.79 -16.02 -10.61
C SER A 128 -14.88 -16.37 -12.09
N ASP A 129 -13.77 -16.30 -12.82
CA ASP A 129 -13.77 -16.39 -14.28
C ASP A 129 -13.82 -17.86 -14.74
N LEU A 130 -13.49 -18.79 -13.84
CA LEU A 130 -13.49 -20.23 -14.11
C LEU A 130 -14.82 -20.92 -13.80
N ILE A 131 -15.85 -20.22 -13.33
CA ILE A 131 -17.12 -20.86 -12.94
C ILE A 131 -17.74 -21.60 -14.14
N GLU A 132 -17.77 -20.95 -15.31
CA GLU A 132 -18.40 -21.48 -16.52
C GLU A 132 -17.40 -22.24 -17.42
N GLU A 133 -16.10 -21.94 -17.31
CA GLU A 133 -15.05 -22.47 -18.19
C GLU A 133 -13.99 -23.28 -17.42
N HIS A 134 -14.41 -24.25 -16.60
CA HIS A 134 -13.48 -25.08 -15.80
C HIS A 134 -13.15 -26.44 -16.41
N GLU A 135 -13.88 -26.90 -17.43
CA GLU A 135 -13.71 -28.24 -17.99
C GLU A 135 -12.32 -28.40 -18.62
N GLY A 136 -11.61 -29.48 -18.27
CA GLY A 136 -10.27 -29.79 -18.80
C GLY A 136 -9.12 -28.97 -18.20
N LYS A 137 -9.40 -27.96 -17.37
CA LYS A 137 -8.37 -27.10 -16.77
C LYS A 137 -7.73 -27.73 -15.54
N ARG A 138 -6.43 -27.49 -15.38
CA ARG A 138 -5.69 -27.86 -14.17
C ARG A 138 -5.36 -26.60 -13.39
N ILE A 139 -5.64 -26.59 -12.08
CA ILE A 139 -5.51 -25.38 -11.26
C ILE A 139 -4.72 -25.59 -9.97
N GLN A 140 -4.15 -24.50 -9.47
CA GLN A 140 -3.51 -24.37 -8.17
C GLN A 140 -3.79 -22.97 -7.63
N LEU A 141 -3.89 -22.80 -6.30
CA LEU A 141 -4.01 -21.45 -5.75
C LEU A 141 -2.68 -20.72 -5.82
N ALA A 142 -2.72 -19.46 -6.28
CA ALA A 142 -1.54 -18.59 -6.26
C ALA A 142 -0.98 -18.42 -4.84
N SER A 143 -1.87 -18.36 -3.85
CA SER A 143 -1.49 -18.30 -2.43
C SER A 143 -0.67 -19.49 -1.96
N ASP A 144 -0.81 -20.66 -2.59
CA ASP A 144 0.00 -21.84 -2.25
C ASP A 144 1.47 -21.63 -2.66
N LEU A 145 1.75 -20.73 -3.61
CA LEU A 145 3.11 -20.34 -4.00
C LEU A 145 3.69 -19.22 -3.13
N GLU A 146 2.88 -18.46 -2.40
CA GLU A 146 3.35 -17.33 -1.58
C GLU A 146 4.39 -17.75 -0.52
N SER A 147 4.20 -18.90 0.12
CA SER A 147 5.16 -19.41 1.12
C SER A 147 6.53 -19.69 0.51
N TYR A 148 6.59 -20.03 -0.78
CA TYR A 148 7.85 -20.33 -1.47
C TYR A 148 8.69 -19.09 -1.74
N PHE A 149 8.08 -17.90 -1.77
CA PHE A 149 8.83 -16.65 -1.90
C PHE A 149 9.48 -16.19 -0.58
N THR A 150 9.03 -16.72 0.57
CA THR A 150 9.55 -16.35 1.90
C THR A 150 11.07 -16.53 2.02
N PRO A 151 11.66 -17.68 1.66
CA PRO A 151 13.12 -17.87 1.75
C PRO A 151 13.92 -16.90 0.87
N PHE A 152 13.40 -16.52 -0.30
CA PHE A 152 14.07 -15.54 -1.17
C PHE A 152 14.05 -14.16 -0.54
N ILE A 153 12.92 -13.74 0.03
CA ILE A 153 12.79 -12.47 0.76
C ILE A 153 13.76 -12.46 1.96
N GLU A 154 13.80 -13.52 2.76
CA GLU A 154 14.70 -13.63 3.92
C GLU A 154 16.18 -13.61 3.53
N LYS A 155 16.54 -14.34 2.46
CA LYS A 155 17.89 -14.31 1.90
C LYS A 155 18.27 -12.92 1.43
N SER A 156 17.34 -12.21 0.77
CA SER A 156 17.57 -10.84 0.32
C SER A 156 17.71 -9.87 1.49
N VAL A 157 16.89 -10.00 2.54
CA VAL A 157 17.03 -9.20 3.78
C VAL A 157 18.40 -9.43 4.43
N SER A 158 18.85 -10.68 4.48
CA SER A 158 20.16 -11.03 5.05
C SER A 158 21.31 -10.46 4.23
N LYS A 159 21.24 -10.58 2.89
CA LYS A 159 22.21 -9.99 1.95
C LYS A 159 22.27 -8.46 2.11
N ASP A 160 21.11 -7.80 2.09
CA ASP A 160 21.00 -6.36 2.23
C ASP A 160 21.57 -5.89 3.58
N SER A 161 21.28 -6.60 4.67
CA SER A 161 21.79 -6.26 6.01
C SER A 161 23.31 -6.34 6.10
N SER A 162 23.90 -7.40 5.52
CA SER A 162 25.37 -7.57 5.48
C SER A 162 26.04 -6.45 4.68
N ILE A 163 25.50 -6.12 3.52
CA ILE A 163 26.02 -5.05 2.66
C ILE A 163 25.83 -3.69 3.33
N GLU A 164 24.68 -3.44 3.97
CA GLU A 164 24.42 -2.21 4.71
C GLU A 164 25.44 -2.03 5.85
N GLU A 165 25.80 -3.10 6.57
CA GLU A 165 26.83 -3.07 7.62
C GLU A 165 28.21 -2.70 7.06
N GLU A 166 28.60 -3.28 5.92
CA GLU A 166 29.85 -2.94 5.22
C GLU A 166 29.87 -1.47 4.80
N ILE A 167 28.77 -0.96 4.26
CA ILE A 167 28.64 0.46 3.88
C ILE A 167 28.75 1.34 5.13
N ARG A 168 28.07 1.01 6.23
CA ARG A 168 28.15 1.77 7.50
C ARG A 168 29.58 1.90 8.02
N ARG A 169 30.41 0.86 7.87
CA ARG A 169 31.82 0.89 8.28
C ARG A 169 32.65 1.93 7.53
N GLN A 170 32.30 2.21 6.27
CA GLN A 170 32.99 3.21 5.47
C GLN A 170 32.79 4.64 5.99
N PHE A 171 31.68 4.89 6.70
CA PHE A 171 31.31 6.21 7.23
C PHE A 171 31.65 6.41 8.72
N VAL A 172 32.35 5.45 9.33
CA VAL A 172 32.85 5.58 10.72
C VAL A 172 33.79 6.79 10.89
N PRO A 173 34.66 7.16 9.94
CA PRO A 173 35.47 8.36 10.06
C PRO A 173 34.66 9.66 10.21
N GLU A 174 33.49 9.75 9.59
CA GLU A 174 32.63 10.94 9.58
C GLU A 174 31.71 11.04 10.79
N ILE A 175 31.04 9.94 11.15
CA ILE A 175 29.99 9.90 12.18
C ILE A 175 30.30 8.99 13.37
N GLY A 176 31.52 8.46 13.45
CA GLY A 176 32.01 7.63 14.55
C GLY A 176 31.32 6.26 14.65
N GLU A 177 31.45 5.62 15.81
CA GLU A 177 30.84 4.30 16.06
C GLU A 177 29.29 4.33 16.05
N ILE A 178 28.68 5.52 16.05
CA ILE A 178 27.22 5.70 15.96
C ILE A 178 26.70 5.10 14.65
N ALA A 179 27.47 5.16 13.56
CA ALA A 179 27.13 4.57 12.26
C ALA A 179 26.76 3.08 12.36
N ILE A 180 27.51 2.35 13.19
CA ILE A 180 27.41 0.90 13.33
C ILE A 180 26.36 0.53 14.38
N LYS A 181 26.31 1.28 15.49
CA LYS A 181 25.49 0.92 16.66
C LYS A 181 24.04 1.40 16.55
N SER A 182 23.76 2.38 15.69
CA SER A 182 22.44 2.97 15.55
C SER A 182 21.49 2.08 14.72
N LYS A 183 20.23 2.02 15.15
CA LYS A 183 19.13 1.41 14.38
C LYS A 183 18.57 2.34 13.31
N GLU A 184 18.95 3.62 13.34
CA GLU A 184 18.52 4.61 12.36
C GLU A 184 19.18 4.38 11.01
N GLU A 185 18.49 4.80 9.95
CA GLU A 185 19.00 4.71 8.59
C GLU A 185 20.26 5.57 8.42
N LEU A 186 21.31 5.00 7.83
CA LEU A 186 22.61 5.67 7.68
C LEU A 186 22.50 7.05 7.01
N TRP A 187 21.67 7.20 5.96
CA TRP A 187 21.47 8.50 5.32
C TRP A 187 20.91 9.57 6.28
N ARG A 188 20.11 9.19 7.28
CA ARG A 188 19.57 10.12 8.28
C ARG A 188 20.65 10.57 9.25
N LEU A 189 21.50 9.64 9.69
CA LEU A 189 22.66 9.94 10.54
C LEU A 189 23.62 10.91 9.83
N LEU A 190 23.90 10.64 8.55
CA LEU A 190 24.74 11.51 7.73
C LEU A 190 24.08 12.88 7.52
N LEU A 191 22.76 12.92 7.29
CA LEU A 191 22.04 14.18 7.14
C LEU A 191 22.08 15.01 8.44
N GLU A 192 21.83 14.39 9.59
CA GLU A 192 21.93 15.05 10.91
C GLU A 192 23.35 15.61 11.11
N TRP A 193 24.39 14.82 10.82
CA TRP A 193 25.77 15.27 10.91
C TRP A 193 26.05 16.48 10.01
N LYS A 194 25.57 16.47 8.77
CA LYS A 194 25.68 17.63 7.87
C LYS A 194 24.95 18.87 8.41
N VAL A 195 23.75 18.69 8.97
CA VAL A 195 22.97 19.77 9.60
C VAL A 195 23.71 20.37 10.79
N LEU A 196 24.33 19.54 11.63
CA LEU A 196 25.15 19.99 12.76
C LEU A 196 26.41 20.75 12.32
N GLN A 197 27.03 20.34 11.21
CA GLN A 197 28.25 20.96 10.68
C GLN A 197 27.99 22.28 9.95
N PHE A 198 26.96 22.33 9.10
CA PHE A 198 26.76 23.42 8.13
C PHE A 198 25.57 24.33 8.45
N GLY A 199 24.75 23.96 9.42
CA GLY A 199 23.52 24.66 9.77
C GLY A 199 22.33 24.22 8.93
N GLU A 200 21.15 24.18 9.56
CA GLU A 200 19.92 23.65 8.96
C GLU A 200 19.51 24.38 7.66
N GLU A 201 19.52 25.71 7.68
CA GLU A 201 19.06 26.52 6.54
C GLU A 201 19.88 26.24 5.29
N ARG A 202 21.21 26.15 5.43
CA ARG A 202 22.11 25.87 4.32
C ARG A 202 21.92 24.46 3.76
N VAL A 203 21.83 23.46 4.63
CA VAL A 203 21.62 22.08 4.20
C VAL A 203 20.27 21.94 3.48
N TYR A 204 19.24 22.59 3.99
CA TYR A 204 17.93 22.61 3.34
C TYR A 204 18.00 23.24 1.95
N GLU A 205 18.67 24.38 1.78
CA GLU A 205 18.84 25.00 0.45
C GLU A 205 19.59 24.07 -0.52
N ASP A 206 20.66 23.43 -0.06
CA ASP A 206 21.45 22.51 -0.88
C ASP A 206 20.66 21.26 -1.30
N VAL A 207 19.84 20.70 -0.40
CA VAL A 207 19.07 19.48 -0.67
C VAL A 207 17.78 19.77 -1.44
N ILE A 208 17.04 20.82 -1.07
CA ILE A 208 15.67 21.05 -1.54
C ILE A 208 15.67 22.02 -2.72
N ASN A 209 16.36 23.16 -2.61
CA ASN A 209 16.28 24.22 -3.62
C ASN A 209 17.10 23.88 -4.87
N GLN A 210 18.28 23.26 -4.72
CA GLN A 210 19.08 22.85 -5.88
C GLN A 210 18.40 21.74 -6.71
N ALA A 211 17.60 20.89 -6.05
CA ALA A 211 16.88 19.81 -6.70
C ALA A 211 15.50 20.24 -7.23
N GLY A 212 15.04 21.47 -6.97
CA GLY A 212 13.71 21.96 -7.38
C GLY A 212 12.55 21.27 -6.64
N ILE A 213 12.77 20.82 -5.41
CA ILE A 213 11.76 20.13 -4.61
C ILE A 213 10.89 21.16 -3.89
N THR A 214 9.57 20.96 -3.90
CA THR A 214 8.64 21.80 -3.12
C THR A 214 8.37 21.14 -1.77
N LEU A 215 9.27 21.34 -0.81
CA LEU A 215 9.12 20.89 0.58
C LEU A 215 9.17 22.11 1.51
N LYS A 216 8.49 22.08 2.65
CA LYS A 216 8.63 23.12 3.67
C LYS A 216 9.76 22.76 4.64
N MET A 217 10.49 23.76 5.16
CA MET A 217 11.52 23.56 6.19
C MET A 217 11.03 22.71 7.37
N SER A 218 9.82 22.97 7.87
CA SER A 218 9.22 22.19 8.97
C SER A 218 9.07 20.71 8.67
N ALA A 219 8.86 20.34 7.40
CA ALA A 219 8.77 18.95 6.97
C ALA A 219 10.17 18.34 6.75
N PHE A 220 11.13 19.15 6.29
CA PHE A 220 12.54 18.74 6.18
C PHE A 220 13.15 18.37 7.53
N LYS A 221 12.80 19.08 8.62
CA LYS A 221 13.21 18.73 9.99
C LYS A 221 12.94 17.27 10.37
N ASN A 222 11.85 16.70 9.84
CA ASN A 222 11.48 15.32 10.13
C ASN A 222 12.43 14.28 9.48
N TRP A 223 13.23 14.69 8.50
CA TRP A 223 14.14 13.79 7.79
C TRP A 223 15.31 13.37 8.68
N TYR A 224 15.82 14.28 9.51
CA TYR A 224 16.92 14.03 10.46
C TYR A 224 16.48 14.04 11.93
N ASN A 225 15.20 14.26 12.24
CA ASN A 225 14.65 14.07 13.58
C ASN A 225 14.29 12.59 13.83
N PHE A 226 15.07 11.89 14.66
CA PHE A 226 14.88 10.47 14.94
C PHE A 226 13.59 10.11 15.69
N ASP A 227 12.91 11.08 16.33
CA ASP A 227 11.58 10.86 16.90
C ASP A 227 10.53 10.54 15.82
N TYR A 228 10.78 10.98 14.58
CA TYR A 228 9.96 10.66 13.44
C TYR A 228 10.56 9.46 12.68
N HIS A 229 9.82 8.36 12.61
CA HIS A 229 10.31 7.19 11.89
C HIS A 229 10.14 7.38 10.38
N MET A 230 11.26 7.52 9.66
CA MET A 230 11.31 7.60 8.20
C MET A 230 12.33 6.61 7.63
N ILE A 231 11.95 5.77 6.66
CA ILE A 231 12.93 4.97 5.90
C ILE A 231 13.54 5.81 4.80
N LEU A 232 12.69 6.46 4.00
CA LEU A 232 13.06 7.33 2.89
C LEU A 232 11.95 8.37 2.68
N PRO A 233 12.26 9.54 2.09
CA PRO A 233 11.25 10.46 1.59
C PRO A 233 10.21 9.79 0.69
N ARG A 234 9.02 10.39 0.58
CA ARG A 234 7.90 9.79 -0.15
C ARG A 234 8.18 9.75 -1.66
N ASP A 235 8.57 10.89 -2.22
CA ASP A 235 8.79 11.13 -3.64
C ASP A 235 10.23 10.80 -4.08
N ARG A 236 10.37 10.36 -5.34
CA ARG A 236 11.65 9.90 -5.90
C ARG A 236 12.67 11.01 -6.00
N GLN A 237 12.24 12.21 -6.37
CA GLN A 237 13.11 13.37 -6.47
C GLN A 237 13.75 13.74 -5.12
N SER A 238 12.97 13.71 -4.03
CA SER A 238 13.50 13.90 -2.67
C SER A 238 14.42 12.78 -2.22
N MET A 239 14.08 11.53 -2.52
CA MET A 239 14.96 10.39 -2.23
C MET A 239 16.31 10.54 -2.93
N ASP A 240 16.30 10.82 -4.23
CA ASP A 240 17.51 10.97 -5.04
C ASP A 240 18.34 12.17 -4.56
N SER A 241 17.70 13.30 -4.25
CA SER A 241 18.40 14.50 -3.78
C SER A 241 19.09 14.29 -2.43
N VAL A 242 18.36 13.77 -1.43
CA VAL A 242 18.93 13.60 -0.09
C VAL A 242 20.06 12.57 -0.09
N LEU A 243 19.88 11.46 -0.81
CA LEU A 243 20.90 10.41 -0.88
C LEU A 243 22.15 10.90 -1.60
N LYS A 244 21.98 11.66 -2.69
CA LYS A 244 23.09 12.30 -3.40
C LYS A 244 23.83 13.29 -2.52
N TYR A 245 23.10 14.12 -1.77
CA TYR A 245 23.70 15.13 -0.89
C TYR A 245 24.56 14.51 0.22
N VAL A 246 24.10 13.40 0.81
CA VAL A 246 24.87 12.71 1.86
C VAL A 246 25.99 11.81 1.33
N GLY A 247 26.15 11.72 -0.01
CA GLY A 247 27.29 11.06 -0.65
C GLY A 247 27.01 9.69 -1.26
N PHE A 248 25.74 9.29 -1.41
CA PHE A 248 25.38 8.07 -2.11
C PHE A 248 25.11 8.32 -3.59
N GLU A 249 25.47 7.36 -4.43
CA GLU A 249 25.12 7.38 -5.85
C GLU A 249 23.63 7.12 -6.07
N THR A 250 23.02 7.85 -7.00
CA THR A 250 21.68 7.54 -7.48
C THR A 250 21.69 6.16 -8.12
N TYR A 251 20.76 5.29 -7.73
CA TYR A 251 20.74 3.88 -8.16
C TYR A 251 21.94 3.02 -7.72
N GLY A 252 22.77 3.51 -6.79
CA GLY A 252 23.83 2.72 -6.19
C GLY A 252 23.31 1.65 -5.21
N THR A 253 24.22 0.83 -4.69
CA THR A 253 23.88 -0.30 -3.79
C THR A 253 23.06 0.12 -2.57
N TYR A 254 23.45 1.21 -1.90
CA TYR A 254 22.70 1.72 -0.74
C TYR A 254 21.29 2.17 -1.12
N TYR A 255 21.13 2.82 -2.27
CA TYR A 255 19.84 3.26 -2.79
C TYR A 255 18.89 2.07 -2.99
N ILE A 256 19.39 0.99 -3.59
CA ILE A 256 18.63 -0.24 -3.84
C ILE A 256 18.19 -0.86 -2.50
N ILE A 257 19.11 -1.01 -1.54
CA ILE A 257 18.80 -1.54 -0.20
C ILE A 257 17.68 -0.73 0.47
N MET A 258 17.78 0.60 0.44
CA MET A 258 16.78 1.48 1.05
C MET A 258 15.41 1.40 0.37
N ARG A 259 15.36 1.26 -0.97
CA ARG A 259 14.11 1.00 -1.70
C ARG A 259 13.48 -0.33 -1.29
N ARG A 260 14.27 -1.41 -1.25
CA ARG A 260 13.81 -2.74 -0.80
C ARG A 260 13.27 -2.70 0.62
N LYS A 261 13.99 -2.03 1.53
CA LYS A 261 13.57 -1.83 2.94
C LYS A 261 12.24 -1.07 3.03
N LYS A 262 12.05 -0.02 2.20
CA LYS A 262 10.80 0.76 2.13
C LYS A 262 9.62 -0.11 1.66
N ILE A 263 9.82 -0.93 0.62
CA ILE A 263 8.79 -1.84 0.07
C ILE A 263 8.37 -2.85 1.14
N ARG A 264 9.35 -3.53 1.75
CA ARG A 264 9.11 -4.56 2.79
C ARG A 264 8.37 -3.99 4.00
N ARG A 265 8.65 -2.76 4.42
CA ARG A 265 7.96 -2.13 5.56
C ARG A 265 6.55 -1.65 5.23
N LYS A 266 6.32 -1.17 4.01
CA LYS A 266 5.00 -0.66 3.58
C LYS A 266 3.98 -1.80 3.45
N ASN A 267 4.45 -3.01 3.16
CA ASN A 267 3.57 -4.10 2.81
C ASN A 267 3.16 -4.92 4.04
N LYS A 268 1.94 -4.67 4.53
CA LYS A 268 1.17 -5.71 5.24
C LYS A 268 0.81 -6.82 4.25
N THR A 269 0.54 -8.03 4.73
CA THR A 269 0.34 -9.27 3.96
C THR A 269 -0.38 -9.06 2.61
N ARG A 270 -1.51 -8.34 2.56
CA ARG A 270 -2.25 -8.07 1.32
C ARG A 270 -1.45 -7.35 0.22
N SER A 271 -0.67 -6.32 0.57
CA SER A 271 0.12 -5.58 -0.42
C SER A 271 1.35 -6.37 -0.86
N GLN A 272 1.87 -7.25 0.00
CA GLN A 272 2.94 -8.17 -0.37
C GLN A 272 2.41 -9.21 -1.37
N ASN A 273 1.25 -9.80 -1.08
CA ASN A 273 0.61 -10.78 -1.96
C ASN A 273 0.35 -10.20 -3.35
N SER A 274 -0.18 -8.98 -3.44
CA SER A 274 -0.36 -8.32 -4.74
C SER A 274 0.95 -8.13 -5.53
N LEU A 275 2.09 -7.88 -4.87
CA LEU A 275 3.38 -7.81 -5.56
C LEU A 275 3.86 -9.19 -6.01
N LEU A 276 3.60 -10.24 -5.23
CA LEU A 276 3.91 -11.62 -5.60
C LEU A 276 3.02 -12.11 -6.74
N ASP A 277 1.73 -11.75 -6.76
CA ASP A 277 0.81 -12.04 -7.84
C ASP A 277 1.27 -11.39 -9.16
N ASN A 278 1.67 -10.12 -9.10
CA ASN A 278 2.25 -9.42 -10.26
C ASN A 278 3.53 -10.09 -10.74
N LEU A 279 4.38 -10.57 -9.82
CA LEU A 279 5.60 -11.28 -10.17
C LEU A 279 5.29 -12.60 -10.88
N LEU A 280 4.39 -13.40 -10.32
CA LEU A 280 3.97 -14.68 -10.90
C LEU A 280 3.38 -14.48 -12.31
N SER A 281 2.56 -13.44 -12.51
CA SER A 281 1.99 -13.14 -13.83
C SER A 281 3.07 -12.86 -14.87
N GLU A 282 4.08 -12.07 -14.52
CA GLU A 282 5.18 -11.77 -15.43
C GLU A 282 6.15 -12.96 -15.61
N ILE A 283 6.34 -13.79 -14.58
CA ILE A 283 7.10 -15.06 -14.69
C ILE A 283 6.47 -15.99 -15.73
N PHE A 284 5.14 -16.13 -15.72
CA PHE A 284 4.46 -16.99 -16.67
C PHE A 284 4.56 -16.46 -18.11
N LYS A 285 4.39 -15.16 -18.31
CA LYS A 285 4.65 -14.51 -19.61
C LYS A 285 6.10 -14.68 -20.09
N TYR A 286 7.07 -14.55 -19.18
CA TYR A 286 8.49 -14.71 -19.52
C TYR A 286 8.78 -16.13 -19.99
N ASN A 287 8.21 -17.14 -19.32
CA ASN A 287 8.36 -18.55 -19.70
C ASN A 287 7.83 -18.83 -21.12
N GLU A 288 6.85 -18.05 -21.55
CA GLU A 288 6.26 -18.14 -22.89
C GLU A 288 6.95 -17.24 -23.92
N ASN A 289 8.05 -16.57 -23.51
CA ASN A 289 8.78 -15.58 -24.27
C ASN A 289 7.95 -14.36 -24.69
N GLU A 290 6.90 -14.04 -23.93
CA GLU A 290 6.08 -12.84 -24.16
C GLU A 290 6.69 -11.58 -23.53
N THR A 291 7.61 -11.73 -22.57
CA THR A 291 8.31 -10.63 -21.88
C THR A 291 9.79 -10.94 -21.66
N ASN A 292 10.60 -9.91 -21.42
CA ASN A 292 12.03 -10.06 -21.05
C ASN A 292 12.38 -9.36 -19.73
N TYR A 293 13.58 -9.60 -19.20
CA TYR A 293 14.02 -9.06 -17.91
C TYR A 293 13.92 -7.53 -17.83
N LYS A 294 14.31 -6.82 -18.90
CA LYS A 294 14.27 -5.34 -18.94
C LYS A 294 12.85 -4.80 -18.94
N GLU A 295 11.91 -5.55 -19.50
CA GLU A 295 10.49 -5.20 -19.43
C GLU A 295 9.93 -5.45 -18.04
N MET A 296 10.27 -6.57 -17.40
CA MET A 296 9.90 -6.82 -16.00
C MET A 296 10.46 -5.75 -15.05
N GLU A 297 11.72 -5.35 -15.24
CA GLU A 297 12.35 -4.27 -14.47
C GLU A 297 11.60 -2.93 -14.59
N ARG A 298 10.96 -2.68 -15.75
CA ARG A 298 10.16 -1.48 -15.98
C ARG A 298 8.74 -1.61 -15.45
N ASN A 299 8.12 -2.78 -15.61
CA ASN A 299 6.71 -3.01 -15.34
C ASN A 299 6.44 -3.30 -13.85
N ILE A 300 7.30 -4.10 -13.22
CA ILE A 300 7.12 -4.60 -11.85
C ILE A 300 8.38 -4.43 -10.96
N PRO A 301 9.04 -3.25 -10.94
CA PRO A 301 10.29 -3.06 -10.19
C PRO A 301 10.13 -3.35 -8.69
N ASP A 302 8.98 -2.99 -8.10
CA ASP A 302 8.74 -3.20 -6.68
C ASP A 302 8.58 -4.69 -6.31
N SER A 303 8.09 -5.52 -7.25
CA SER A 303 8.00 -6.97 -7.07
C SER A 303 9.39 -7.63 -7.14
N LEU A 304 10.23 -7.20 -8.08
CA LEU A 304 11.62 -7.66 -8.16
C LEU A 304 12.41 -7.26 -6.91
N ASP A 305 12.23 -6.02 -6.44
CA ASP A 305 12.88 -5.52 -5.22
C ASP A 305 12.43 -6.24 -3.95
N LEU A 306 11.15 -6.63 -3.86
CA LEU A 306 10.64 -7.39 -2.72
C LEU A 306 11.47 -8.67 -2.51
N ILE A 307 11.69 -9.42 -3.59
CA ILE A 307 12.41 -10.71 -3.60
C ILE A 307 13.93 -10.52 -3.69
N GLY A 308 14.38 -9.35 -4.12
CA GLY A 308 15.78 -9.03 -4.29
C GLY A 308 16.37 -9.49 -5.61
N ILE A 309 15.55 -9.57 -6.66
CA ILE A 309 15.99 -9.92 -8.01
C ILE A 309 16.81 -8.75 -8.58
N ASP A 310 18.09 -8.99 -8.87
CA ASP A 310 19.04 -7.99 -9.37
C ASP A 310 19.73 -8.37 -10.70
N SER A 311 19.48 -9.57 -11.23
CA SER A 311 19.97 -9.98 -12.56
C SER A 311 19.00 -10.93 -13.26
N GLU A 312 19.20 -11.05 -14.57
CA GLU A 312 18.49 -12.02 -15.42
C GLU A 312 18.80 -13.46 -15.02
N GLU A 313 20.06 -13.78 -14.65
CA GLU A 313 20.39 -15.13 -14.20
C GLU A 313 19.68 -15.49 -12.89
N TYR A 314 19.57 -14.52 -11.97
CA TYR A 314 18.88 -14.75 -10.71
C TYR A 314 17.36 -14.82 -10.91
N LEU A 315 16.80 -14.05 -11.85
CA LEU A 315 15.40 -14.23 -12.27
C LEU A 315 15.18 -15.65 -12.79
N GLN A 316 16.02 -16.14 -13.71
CA GLN A 316 15.89 -17.49 -14.26
C GLN A 316 15.92 -18.57 -13.16
N MET A 317 16.84 -18.43 -12.20
CA MET A 317 16.92 -19.35 -11.05
C MET A 317 15.62 -19.34 -10.21
N VAL A 318 15.06 -18.16 -9.94
CA VAL A 318 13.78 -18.04 -9.21
C VAL A 318 12.64 -18.65 -10.04
N MET A 319 12.63 -18.44 -11.35
CA MET A 319 11.63 -18.99 -12.25
C MET A 319 11.66 -20.52 -12.28
N ASP A 320 12.83 -21.11 -12.47
CA ASP A 320 13.02 -22.57 -12.48
C ASP A 320 12.53 -23.17 -11.15
N ASP A 321 12.88 -22.53 -10.03
CA ASP A 321 12.42 -22.93 -8.70
C ASP A 321 10.89 -22.84 -8.60
N VAL A 322 10.27 -21.73 -8.97
CA VAL A 322 8.80 -21.53 -8.93
C VAL A 322 8.07 -22.56 -9.79
N LEU A 323 8.52 -22.76 -11.03
CA LEU A 323 7.92 -23.72 -11.96
C LEU A 323 8.03 -25.15 -11.44
N SER A 324 9.13 -25.50 -10.76
CA SER A 324 9.30 -26.84 -10.14
C SER A 324 8.31 -27.13 -9.00
N GLN A 325 7.70 -26.09 -8.41
CA GLN A 325 6.74 -26.21 -7.31
C GLN A 325 5.29 -26.24 -7.77
N LEU A 326 5.03 -26.14 -9.08
CA LEU A 326 3.70 -26.25 -9.63
C LEU A 326 3.13 -27.66 -9.39
N ASN A 327 1.95 -27.71 -8.80
CA ASN A 327 1.24 -28.93 -8.42
C ASN A 327 -0.24 -28.81 -8.82
N LEU A 328 -0.46 -28.48 -10.09
CA LEU A 328 -1.76 -28.24 -10.70
C LEU A 328 -2.65 -29.49 -10.63
N LYS A 329 -3.90 -29.31 -10.18
CA LYS A 329 -4.90 -30.37 -10.04
C LYS A 329 -6.01 -30.18 -11.06
N GLU A 330 -6.36 -31.27 -11.74
CA GLU A 330 -7.48 -31.27 -12.68
C GLU A 330 -8.79 -30.98 -11.96
N VAL A 331 -9.54 -30.03 -12.51
CA VAL A 331 -10.82 -29.59 -11.95
C VAL A 331 -11.93 -30.48 -12.47
N LYS A 332 -12.75 -30.97 -11.54
CA LYS A 332 -13.97 -31.70 -11.85
C LYS A 332 -15.17 -30.77 -11.93
N LEU A 333 -15.25 -29.80 -11.02
CA LEU A 333 -16.41 -28.92 -10.88
C LEU A 333 -16.04 -27.69 -10.05
N ILE A 334 -16.51 -26.51 -10.46
CA ILE A 334 -16.51 -25.29 -9.64
C ILE A 334 -17.95 -24.84 -9.43
N LYS A 335 -18.32 -24.53 -8.18
CA LYS A 335 -19.65 -24.03 -7.83
C LYS A 335 -19.59 -22.91 -6.83
N ARG A 336 -20.60 -22.03 -6.85
CA ARG A 336 -20.81 -21.08 -5.75
C ARG A 336 -21.16 -21.82 -4.46
N TYR A 337 -20.63 -21.34 -3.35
CA TYR A 337 -20.85 -21.93 -2.05
C TYR A 337 -22.34 -21.89 -1.67
N GLY A 338 -22.98 -23.06 -1.61
CA GLY A 338 -24.41 -23.19 -1.32
C GLY A 338 -25.25 -23.72 -2.50
N GLU A 339 -24.66 -23.83 -3.69
CA GLU A 339 -25.20 -24.53 -4.89
C GLU A 339 -24.54 -25.91 -5.07
#